data_AF-A0A345XZ55-F1
#
_entry.id   AF-A0A345XZ55-F1
#
_cell.length_a   1.000
_cell.length_b   1.000
_cell.length_c   1.000
_cell.angle_alpha   90.00
_cell.angle_beta   90.00
_cell.angle_gamma   90.00
#
_symmetry.space_group_name_H-M   'P 1'
#
loop_
_entity.id
_entity.type
_entity.pdbx_description
1 polymer ?
#
loop_
_entity_poly.entity_id
_entity_poly.type
_entity_poly.pdbx_seq_one_letter_code
_entity_poly.pdbx_strand_id
1 'polypeptide(L)'
;MRDRPQGGTAGEALSRAVACALVAGDVQHGLLLGVTHGGDSGATGSICGNLLGTINGETALPPGWVAELEGRATILELADDFAMEMTQGPALHSPASSQWWIRDSLGAARAVRGLLDLRVPRGQRPRFPRRLLAARTVTGRVLSGRSTVMSGPVRAAARTAAAPPSP
;
A
#
# COMPACT_ATOMS: atom_id res chain seq x y z
N MET A 1 -32.42 10.93 37.30
CA MET A 1 -30.96 10.79 37.23
C MET A 1 -30.64 10.29 35.82
N ARG A 2 -30.33 11.18 34.87
CA ARG A 2 -30.06 10.83 33.46
C ARG A 2 -28.54 10.76 33.30
N ASP A 3 -28.00 9.56 33.22
CA ASP A 3 -26.66 9.33 32.68
C ASP A 3 -26.80 9.41 31.15
N ARG A 4 -26.66 10.62 30.58
CA ARG A 4 -26.25 10.69 29.17
C ARG A 4 -24.77 10.33 29.20
N PRO A 5 -24.29 9.40 28.37
CA PRO A 5 -22.84 9.28 28.16
C PRO A 5 -22.31 10.69 27.90
N GLN A 6 -21.14 11.04 28.42
CA GLN A 6 -20.62 12.41 28.48
C GLN A 6 -20.24 13.01 27.11
N GLY A 7 -20.96 12.61 26.06
CA GLY A 7 -20.79 12.97 24.66
C GLY A 7 -21.31 14.36 24.39
N GLY A 8 -20.37 15.28 24.20
CA GLY A 8 -20.64 16.52 23.49
C GLY A 8 -21.22 16.24 22.10
N THR A 9 -21.90 17.22 21.54
CA THR A 9 -22.39 17.10 20.15
C THR A 9 -21.21 16.96 19.18
N ALA A 10 -21.43 16.37 18.00
CA ALA A 10 -20.38 16.27 16.98
C ALA A 10 -19.75 17.63 16.63
N GLY A 11 -20.55 18.71 16.67
CA GLY A 11 -20.06 20.07 16.45
C GLY A 11 -19.12 20.58 17.54
N GLU A 12 -19.36 20.21 18.80
CA GLU A 12 -18.48 20.57 19.92
C GLU A 12 -17.12 19.86 19.82
N ALA A 13 -17.14 18.56 19.50
CA ALA A 13 -15.91 17.78 19.30
C ALA A 13 -15.08 18.34 18.14
N LEU A 14 -15.72 18.66 17.01
CA LEU A 14 -15.04 19.26 15.85
C LEU A 14 -14.46 20.65 16.19
N SER A 15 -15.27 21.51 16.81
CA SER A 15 -14.82 22.89 17.16
C SER A 15 -13.64 22.86 18.12
N ARG A 16 -13.66 21.95 19.10
CA ARG A 16 -12.55 21.80 20.04
C ARG A 16 -11.33 21.17 19.40
N ALA A 17 -11.49 20.18 18.51
CA ALA A 17 -10.37 19.59 17.77
C ALA A 17 -9.65 20.64 16.92
N VAL A 18 -10.40 21.48 16.20
CA VAL A 18 -9.84 22.58 15.40
C VAL A 18 -9.14 23.59 16.30
N ALA A 19 -9.73 23.97 17.43
CA ALA A 19 -9.10 24.89 18.38
C ALA A 19 -7.76 24.32 18.92
N CYS A 20 -7.73 23.04 19.30
CA CYS A 20 -6.51 22.37 19.74
C CYS A 20 -5.45 22.35 18.62
N ALA A 21 -5.83 22.03 17.38
CA ALA A 21 -4.91 22.00 16.25
C ALA A 21 -4.33 23.38 15.91
N LEU A 22 -5.12 24.45 16.03
CA LEU A 22 -4.66 25.83 15.77
C LEU A 22 -3.70 26.38 16.83
N VAL A 23 -3.84 25.93 18.08
CA VAL A 23 -2.98 26.36 19.21
C VAL A 23 -1.76 25.46 19.38
N ALA A 24 -1.75 24.29 18.73
CA ALA A 24 -0.67 23.32 18.82
C ALA A 24 0.66 23.90 18.29
N GLY A 25 1.70 23.86 19.13
CA GLY A 25 3.07 24.20 18.74
C GLY A 25 3.80 23.03 18.07
N ASP A 26 3.42 21.80 18.42
CA ASP A 26 3.88 20.56 17.82
C ASP A 26 2.76 19.50 17.90
N VAL A 27 2.95 18.36 17.23
CA VAL A 27 1.95 17.29 17.17
C VAL A 27 1.66 16.69 18.54
N GLN A 28 2.67 16.52 19.40
CA GLN A 28 2.51 15.99 20.76
C GLN A 28 1.65 16.90 21.62
N HIS A 29 1.94 18.20 21.60
CA HIS A 29 1.24 19.23 22.34
C HIS A 29 -0.22 19.30 21.89
N GLY A 30 -0.49 19.31 20.59
CA GLY A 30 -1.86 19.32 20.07
C GLY A 30 -2.67 18.08 20.44
N LEU A 31 -2.06 16.88 20.40
CA LEU A 31 -2.69 15.64 20.83
C LEU A 31 -3.01 15.66 22.33
N LEU A 32 -2.09 16.11 23.18
CA LEU A 32 -2.31 16.22 24.63
C LEU A 32 -3.45 17.19 24.97
N LEU A 33 -3.48 18.36 24.32
CA LEU A 33 -4.58 19.32 24.47
C LEU A 33 -5.93 18.70 24.05
N GLY A 34 -5.91 17.86 23.00
CA GLY A 34 -7.06 17.16 22.45
C GLY A 34 -7.63 16.04 23.33
N VAL A 35 -6.87 15.51 24.30
CA VAL A 35 -7.32 14.40 25.16
C VAL A 35 -7.45 14.77 26.63
N THR A 36 -6.77 15.83 27.07
CA THR A 36 -6.72 16.24 28.48
C THR A 36 -7.93 17.09 28.88
N HIS A 37 -8.69 17.57 27.91
CA HIS A 37 -9.94 18.26 28.19
C HIS A 37 -11.04 17.25 28.57
N GLY A 38 -11.92 17.58 29.52
CA GLY A 38 -13.06 16.70 29.86
C GLY A 38 -14.13 16.65 28.75
N GLY A 39 -15.00 15.64 28.77
CA GLY A 39 -16.06 15.41 27.76
C GLY A 39 -15.69 14.26 26.80
N ASP A 40 -16.11 14.34 25.53
CA ASP A 40 -15.75 13.37 24.49
C ASP A 40 -14.32 13.61 23.95
N SER A 41 -13.35 13.33 24.82
CA SER A 41 -11.92 13.44 24.52
C SER A 41 -11.47 12.41 23.47
N GLY A 42 -12.16 11.27 23.37
CA GLY A 42 -11.88 10.25 22.36
C GLY A 42 -12.15 10.75 20.94
N ALA A 43 -13.35 11.29 20.69
CA ALA A 43 -13.68 11.85 19.37
C ALA A 43 -12.84 13.09 19.06
N THR A 44 -12.64 13.97 20.04
CA THR A 44 -11.87 15.19 19.84
C THR A 44 -10.39 14.90 19.58
N GLY A 45 -9.79 13.99 20.34
CA GLY A 45 -8.42 13.52 20.12
C GLY A 45 -8.23 12.87 18.74
N SER A 46 -9.20 12.07 18.29
CA SER A 46 -9.16 11.43 16.97
C SER A 46 -9.21 12.45 15.82
N ILE A 47 -10.13 13.42 15.89
CA ILE A 47 -10.25 14.47 14.87
C ILE A 47 -9.00 15.37 14.89
N CYS A 48 -8.54 15.78 16.07
CA CYS A 48 -7.35 16.61 16.24
C CYS A 48 -6.11 15.89 15.68
N GLY A 49 -5.96 14.59 15.96
CA GLY A 49 -4.87 13.76 15.44
C GLY A 49 -4.87 13.65 13.92
N ASN A 50 -6.04 13.50 13.28
CA ASN A 50 -6.13 13.51 11.82
C ASN A 50 -5.72 14.86 11.22
N LEU A 51 -6.15 15.97 11.83
CA LEU A 51 -5.77 17.32 11.38
C LEU A 51 -4.25 17.54 11.52
N LEU A 52 -3.66 17.21 12.67
CA LEU A 52 -2.22 17.37 12.90
C LEU A 52 -1.41 16.42 12.01
N GLY A 53 -1.85 15.17 11.84
CA GLY A 53 -1.20 14.20 10.96
C GLY A 53 -1.20 14.63 9.49
N THR A 54 -2.28 15.24 9.02
CA THR A 54 -2.35 15.78 7.64
C THR A 54 -1.48 17.02 7.43
N ILE A 55 -1.36 17.89 8.45
CA ILE A 55 -0.53 19.11 8.37
C ILE A 55 0.96 18.78 8.48
N ASN A 56 1.34 17.91 9.41
CA ASN A 56 2.73 17.66 9.77
C ASN A 56 3.32 16.39 9.12
N GLY A 57 2.49 15.50 8.59
CA GLY A 57 2.89 14.20 8.08
C GLY A 57 3.18 13.17 9.18
N GLU A 58 3.27 11.90 8.80
CA GLU A 58 3.46 10.78 9.73
C GLU A 58 4.80 10.78 10.46
N THR A 59 5.84 11.41 9.88
CA THR A 59 7.19 11.46 10.45
C THR A 59 7.31 12.43 11.62
N ALA A 60 6.36 13.35 11.76
CA ALA A 60 6.27 14.26 12.88
C ALA A 60 5.63 13.63 14.13
N LEU A 61 5.11 12.40 14.01
CA LEU A 61 4.52 11.70 15.14
C LEU A 61 5.60 11.20 16.10
N PRO A 62 5.36 11.30 17.42
CA PRO A 62 6.31 10.84 18.43
C PRO A 62 6.51 9.32 18.35
N PRO A 63 7.74 8.84 18.09
CA PRO A 63 7.99 7.42 17.81
C PRO A 63 7.66 6.52 19.00
N GLY A 64 7.83 7.03 20.23
CA GLY A 64 7.51 6.30 21.46
C GLY A 64 6.01 6.03 21.63
N TRP A 65 5.13 6.91 21.13
CA TRP A 65 3.68 6.66 21.20
C TRP A 65 3.23 5.78 20.05
N VAL A 66 3.79 5.99 18.85
CA VAL A 66 3.47 5.19 17.68
C VAL A 66 3.86 3.72 17.90
N ALA A 67 4.97 3.44 18.56
CA ALA A 67 5.41 2.06 18.86
C ALA A 67 4.38 1.27 19.69
N GLU A 68 3.63 1.94 20.57
CA GLU A 68 2.64 1.34 21.47
C GLU A 68 1.23 1.30 20.88
N LEU A 69 1.02 1.80 19.65
CA LEU A 69 -0.29 1.80 19.01
C LEU A 69 -0.75 0.38 18.66
N GLU A 70 -1.89 -0.01 19.22
CA GLU A 70 -2.59 -1.22 18.85
C GLU A 70 -2.99 -1.18 17.36
N GLY A 71 -2.71 -2.26 16.62
CA GLY A 71 -3.07 -2.34 15.22
C GLY A 71 -2.27 -1.44 14.28
N ARG A 72 -1.14 -0.86 14.73
CA ARG A 72 -0.27 0.02 13.91
C ARG A 72 0.01 -0.55 12.51
N ALA A 73 0.36 -1.83 12.42
CA ALA A 73 0.68 -2.46 11.13
C ALA A 73 -0.51 -2.41 10.17
N THR A 74 -1.72 -2.70 10.67
CA THR A 74 -2.96 -2.64 9.89
C THR A 74 -3.29 -1.21 9.49
N ILE A 75 -3.12 -0.24 10.39
CA ILE A 75 -3.37 1.18 10.10
C ILE A 75 -2.45 1.68 9.00
N LEU A 76 -1.16 1.32 9.04
CA LEU A 76 -0.19 1.68 8.01
C LEU A 76 -0.53 1.04 6.66
N GLU A 77 -0.91 -0.24 6.64
CA GLU A 77 -1.34 -0.91 5.41
C GLU A 77 -2.57 -0.21 4.79
N LEU A 78 -3.57 0.15 5.61
CA LEU A 78 -4.74 0.90 5.15
C LEU A 78 -4.38 2.30 4.66
N ALA A 79 -3.45 2.99 5.32
CA ALA A 79 -3.00 4.32 4.91
C ALA A 79 -2.24 4.27 3.58
N ASP A 80 -1.36 3.28 3.39
CA ASP A 80 -0.62 3.04 2.15
C ASP A 80 -1.57 2.69 0.99
N ASP A 81 -2.52 1.78 1.22
CA ASP A 81 -3.53 1.41 0.23
C ASP A 81 -4.42 2.60 -0.13
N PHE A 82 -4.83 3.41 0.85
CA PHE A 82 -5.60 4.62 0.62
C PHE A 82 -4.81 5.67 -0.17
N ALA A 83 -3.54 5.90 0.20
CA ALA A 83 -2.67 6.82 -0.54
C ALA A 83 -2.47 6.33 -1.98
N MET A 84 -2.31 5.03 -2.18
CA MET A 84 -2.17 4.43 -3.50
C MET A 84 -3.45 4.59 -4.35
N GLU A 85 -4.62 4.36 -3.76
CA GLU A 85 -5.90 4.54 -4.44
C GLU A 85 -6.13 6.02 -4.81
N MET A 86 -5.84 6.95 -3.90
CA MET A 86 -6.07 8.38 -4.13
C MET A 86 -5.09 9.00 -5.13
N THR A 87 -3.88 8.45 -5.26
CA THR A 87 -2.86 9.01 -6.16
C THR A 87 -2.70 8.24 -7.47
N GLN A 88 -3.04 6.94 -7.52
CA GLN A 88 -2.98 6.12 -8.74
C GLN A 88 -4.33 5.56 -9.19
N GLY A 89 -5.46 5.95 -8.59
CA GLY A 89 -6.81 5.46 -8.94
C GLY A 89 -7.09 5.36 -10.46
N PRO A 90 -6.81 6.39 -11.29
CA PRO A 90 -6.99 6.30 -12.73
C PRO A 90 -6.13 5.21 -13.40
N ALA A 91 -4.92 4.97 -12.90
CA ALA A 91 -4.04 3.90 -13.38
C ALA A 91 -4.47 2.53 -12.87
N LEU A 92 -5.03 2.45 -11.66
CA LEU A 92 -5.54 1.21 -11.04
C LEU A 92 -6.87 0.75 -11.61
N HIS A 93 -7.74 1.68 -12.04
CA HIS A 93 -9.07 1.38 -12.60
C HIS A 93 -9.17 1.54 -14.12
N SER A 94 -8.05 1.84 -14.78
CA SER A 94 -8.01 1.86 -16.24
C SER A 94 -8.40 0.49 -16.80
N PRO A 95 -9.12 0.40 -17.93
CA PRO A 95 -9.29 -0.87 -18.63
C PRO A 95 -7.94 -1.54 -18.98
N ALA A 96 -6.82 -0.79 -18.98
CA ALA A 96 -5.48 -1.35 -19.14
C ALA A 96 -4.96 -2.11 -17.89
N SER A 97 -5.37 -1.74 -16.67
CA SER A 97 -4.99 -2.45 -15.44
C SER A 97 -5.81 -3.72 -15.25
N SER A 98 -7.09 -3.72 -15.63
CA SER A 98 -7.90 -4.94 -15.64
C SER A 98 -7.42 -5.92 -16.71
N GLN A 99 -6.83 -5.46 -17.81
CA GLN A 99 -6.32 -6.34 -18.87
C GLN A 99 -4.89 -6.86 -18.62
N TRP A 100 -4.41 -6.89 -17.38
CA TRP A 100 -3.07 -7.41 -17.05
C TRP A 100 -2.84 -8.82 -17.60
N TRP A 101 -3.86 -9.68 -17.56
CA TRP A 101 -3.80 -11.03 -18.12
C TRP A 101 -3.63 -11.03 -19.65
N ILE A 102 -4.16 -10.05 -20.38
CA ILE A 102 -3.97 -9.88 -21.84
C ILE A 102 -2.57 -9.34 -22.15
N ARG A 103 -2.08 -8.37 -21.38
CA ARG A 103 -0.74 -7.80 -21.58
C ARG A 103 0.35 -8.83 -21.31
N ASP A 104 0.25 -9.59 -20.23
CA ASP A 104 1.27 -10.57 -19.86
C ASP A 104 1.18 -11.85 -20.73
N SER A 105 -0.02 -12.23 -21.18
CA SER A 105 -0.18 -13.33 -22.15
C SER A 105 0.26 -12.96 -23.57
N LEU A 106 0.04 -11.72 -24.02
CA LEU A 106 0.63 -11.21 -25.26
C LEU A 106 2.14 -11.01 -25.14
N GLY A 107 2.64 -10.65 -23.95
CA GLY A 107 4.07 -10.62 -23.64
C GLY A 107 4.71 -12.00 -23.76
N ALA A 108 4.08 -13.02 -23.18
CA ALA A 108 4.49 -14.42 -23.32
C ALA A 108 4.40 -14.90 -24.78
N ALA A 109 3.31 -14.57 -25.50
CA ALA A 109 3.15 -14.93 -26.90
C ALA A 109 4.14 -14.20 -27.83
N ARG A 110 4.49 -12.94 -27.55
CA ARG A 110 5.54 -12.20 -28.26
C ARG A 110 6.92 -12.73 -27.94
N ALA A 111 7.19 -13.15 -26.70
CA ALA A 111 8.44 -13.82 -26.34
C ALA A 111 8.57 -15.17 -27.06
N VAL A 112 7.51 -15.97 -27.10
CA VAL A 112 7.46 -17.25 -27.85
C VAL A 112 7.57 -17.01 -29.36
N ARG A 113 6.91 -15.98 -29.91
CA ARG A 113 7.02 -15.63 -31.33
C ARG A 113 8.41 -15.09 -31.69
N GLY A 114 9.04 -14.30 -30.83
CA GLY A 114 10.43 -13.89 -30.97
C GLY A 114 11.41 -15.07 -30.87
N LEU A 115 11.07 -16.11 -30.09
CA LEU A 115 11.79 -17.39 -30.04
C LEU A 115 11.57 -18.27 -31.28
N LEU A 116 10.41 -18.16 -31.95
CA LEU A 116 10.12 -18.85 -33.22
C LEU A 116 10.70 -18.10 -34.44
N ASP A 117 10.81 -16.77 -34.35
CA ASP A 117 11.47 -15.90 -35.34
C ASP A 117 13.00 -15.90 -35.19
N LEU A 118 13.55 -16.51 -34.13
CA LEU A 118 14.93 -17.01 -34.08
C LEU A 118 15.07 -18.17 -35.08
N ARG A 119 15.18 -17.79 -36.35
CA ARG A 119 15.59 -18.61 -37.48
C ARG A 119 16.94 -19.25 -37.14
N VAL A 120 16.91 -20.44 -36.56
CA VAL A 120 18.10 -21.29 -36.37
C VAL A 120 18.68 -21.57 -37.75
N PRO A 121 19.87 -21.06 -38.11
CA PRO A 121 20.53 -21.47 -39.33
C PRO A 121 20.84 -22.97 -39.22
N ARG A 122 20.29 -23.75 -40.15
CA ARG A 122 20.59 -25.19 -40.25
C ARG A 122 22.09 -25.33 -40.53
N GLY A 123 22.86 -25.70 -39.52
CA GLY A 123 24.29 -26.00 -39.67
C GLY A 123 25.16 -25.87 -38.42
N GLN A 124 24.71 -25.20 -37.35
CA GLN A 124 25.55 -24.99 -36.17
C GLN A 124 24.97 -25.67 -34.93
N ARG A 125 25.62 -26.73 -34.46
CA ARG A 125 25.26 -27.41 -33.21
C ARG A 125 25.39 -26.42 -32.05
N PRO A 126 24.33 -26.08 -31.30
CA PRO A 126 24.46 -25.21 -30.15
C PRO A 126 25.17 -25.97 -29.02
N ARG A 127 26.35 -25.51 -28.62
CA ARG A 127 26.98 -25.89 -27.35
C ARG A 127 26.20 -25.21 -26.23
N PHE A 128 25.28 -25.93 -25.60
CA PHE A 128 24.54 -25.43 -24.43
C PHE A 128 25.46 -25.38 -23.20
N PRO A 129 25.60 -24.23 -22.51
CA PRO A 129 26.17 -24.20 -21.18
C PRO A 129 25.21 -24.87 -20.18
N ARG A 130 25.76 -25.72 -19.29
CA ARG A 130 25.06 -26.64 -18.37
C ARG A 130 24.12 -25.99 -17.32
N ARG A 131 23.80 -24.70 -17.40
CA ARG A 131 22.98 -24.00 -16.39
C ARG A 131 21.47 -24.01 -16.64
N LEU A 132 21.01 -24.59 -17.76
CA LEU A 132 19.60 -24.62 -18.17
C LEU A 132 18.89 -25.97 -17.92
N LEU A 133 19.23 -26.66 -16.81
CA LEU A 133 18.49 -27.87 -16.40
C LEU A 133 17.49 -27.63 -15.25
N ALA A 134 17.42 -26.41 -14.70
CA ALA A 134 16.53 -26.11 -13.56
C ALA A 134 15.12 -25.61 -13.95
N ALA A 135 14.88 -25.25 -15.22
CA ALA A 135 13.62 -24.64 -15.66
C ALA A 135 12.55 -25.63 -16.17
N ARG A 136 12.79 -26.95 -16.07
CA ARG A 136 11.83 -27.98 -16.55
C ARG A 136 10.78 -28.41 -15.51
N THR A 137 10.89 -28.00 -14.24
CA THR A 137 9.98 -28.45 -13.18
C THR A 137 8.77 -27.55 -12.93
N VAL A 138 8.76 -26.31 -13.43
CA VAL A 138 7.64 -25.38 -13.15
C VAL A 138 6.49 -25.53 -14.15
N THR A 139 6.77 -25.93 -15.40
CA THR A 139 5.74 -26.02 -16.45
C THR A 139 4.80 -27.22 -16.29
N GLY A 140 5.20 -28.25 -15.54
CA GLY A 140 4.39 -29.48 -15.37
C GLY A 140 3.23 -29.36 -14.37
N ARG A 141 3.17 -28.30 -13.56
CA ARG A 141 2.19 -28.19 -12.45
C ARG A 141 1.00 -27.26 -12.74
N VAL A 142 0.93 -26.69 -13.96
CA VAL A 142 -0.19 -25.82 -14.40
C VAL A 142 -1.27 -26.61 -15.17
N LEU A 143 -0.99 -27.83 -15.64
CA LEU A 143 -1.97 -28.67 -16.35
C LEU A 143 -2.81 -29.60 -15.46
N SER A 144 -2.55 -29.68 -14.15
CA SER A 144 -3.39 -30.42 -13.21
C SER A 144 -4.30 -29.45 -12.48
N GLY A 145 -5.54 -29.30 -12.98
CA GLY A 145 -6.55 -28.35 -12.53
C GLY A 145 -7.00 -28.49 -11.07
N ARG A 146 -6.14 -28.13 -10.13
CA ARG A 146 -6.49 -27.89 -8.72
C ARG A 146 -6.40 -26.40 -8.45
N SER A 147 -7.57 -25.76 -8.42
CA SER A 147 -7.75 -24.39 -7.94
C SER A 147 -7.14 -24.28 -6.55
N THR A 148 -5.97 -23.66 -6.44
CA THR A 148 -5.45 -23.16 -5.18
C THR A 148 -5.55 -21.66 -5.29
N VAL A 149 -6.46 -21.08 -4.50
CA VAL A 149 -6.61 -19.65 -4.29
C VAL A 149 -5.23 -19.08 -3.98
N MET A 150 -4.64 -18.38 -4.95
CA MET A 150 -3.30 -17.84 -4.81
C MET A 150 -3.40 -16.35 -4.52
N SER A 151 -3.40 -16.05 -3.23
CA SER A 151 -3.02 -14.74 -2.70
C SER A 151 -1.63 -14.37 -3.25
N GLY A 152 -1.57 -13.34 -4.10
CA GLY A 152 -0.36 -12.57 -4.42
C GLY A 152 0.01 -12.46 -5.90
N PRO A 153 0.10 -11.23 -6.43
CA PRO A 153 1.38 -10.77 -6.99
C PRO A 153 1.76 -9.30 -6.67
N VAL A 154 0.92 -8.53 -5.97
CA VAL A 154 1.15 -7.07 -5.75
C VAL A 154 2.43 -6.75 -4.97
N ARG A 155 2.86 -7.65 -4.07
CA ARG A 155 4.02 -7.44 -3.18
C ARG A 155 5.41 -7.61 -3.84
N ALA A 156 5.46 -8.09 -5.09
CA ALA A 156 6.72 -8.30 -5.81
C ALA A 156 7.10 -7.12 -6.71
N ALA A 157 6.13 -6.40 -7.28
CA ALA A 157 6.37 -5.32 -8.23
C ALA A 157 6.91 -4.03 -7.57
N ALA A 158 6.59 -3.78 -6.30
CA ALA A 158 7.03 -2.57 -5.59
C ALA A 158 8.55 -2.53 -5.27
N ARG A 159 9.27 -3.67 -5.37
CA ARG A 159 10.69 -3.75 -4.99
C ARG A 159 11.69 -3.43 -6.10
N THR A 160 11.24 -3.30 -7.36
CA THR A 160 12.13 -3.05 -8.51
C THR A 160 12.13 -1.60 -9.02
N ALA A 161 11.34 -0.71 -8.41
CA ALA A 161 11.20 0.68 -8.87
C ALA A 161 12.15 1.70 -8.18
N ALA A 162 13.08 1.24 -7.32
CA ALA A 162 14.02 2.11 -6.60
C ALA A 162 15.48 1.85 -7.03
N ALA A 163 15.86 2.32 -8.22
CA ALA A 163 17.26 2.59 -8.56
C ALA A 163 17.32 3.67 -9.66
N PRO A 164 17.79 4.90 -9.38
CA PRO A 164 18.00 5.90 -10.43
C PRO A 164 19.30 5.62 -11.21
N PRO A 165 19.35 5.85 -12.53
CA PRO A 165 20.60 5.76 -13.27
C PRO A 165 21.51 6.97 -12.99
N SER A 166 22.77 6.69 -12.68
CA SER A 166 23.88 7.66 -12.62
C SER A 166 24.34 8.03 -14.05
N PRO A 167 25.09 9.15 -14.24
CA PRO A 167 25.15 9.91 -15.50
C PRO A 167 25.87 9.22 -16.66
#